data_AF-A0A7T8BCL5-F1
#
_entry.id   AF-A0A7T8BCL5-F1
#
_cell.length_a   1.000
_cell.length_b   1.000
_cell.length_c   1.000
_cell.angle_alpha   90.00
_cell.angle_beta   90.00
_cell.angle_gamma   90.00
#
_symmetry.space_group_name_H-M   'P 1'
#
loop_
_entity.id
_entity.type
_entity.pdbx_description
1 polymer ?
#
loop_
_entity_poly.entity_id
_entity_poly.type
_entity_poly.pdbx_seq_one_letter_code
_entity_poly.pdbx_strand_id
1 'polypeptide(L)' 'MYSNSGENLLYIITGGPGAGKTSVVNELSVRGYKTIPEAAREIIRNQIDTGGDALPWKNKELYT' A
#
# COMPACT_ATOMS: atom_id res chain seq x y z
N MET A 1 -1.71 -18.18 33.85
CA MET A 1 -1.29 -18.12 32.44
C MET A 1 -2.33 -17.31 31.70
N TYR A 2 -2.05 -16.04 31.39
CA TYR A 2 -2.98 -15.22 30.62
C TYR A 2 -2.89 -15.69 29.17
N SER A 3 -3.93 -16.38 28.68
CA SER A 3 -4.10 -16.59 27.26
C SER A 3 -4.32 -15.23 26.63
N ASN A 4 -3.29 -14.69 25.97
CA ASN A 4 -3.46 -13.56 25.10
C ASN A 4 -4.30 -14.07 23.92
N SER A 5 -5.62 -13.90 23.98
CA SER A 5 -6.47 -13.98 22.80
C SER A 5 -5.95 -12.89 21.87
N GLY A 6 -5.07 -13.27 20.93
CA GLY A 6 -4.32 -12.33 20.10
C GLY A 6 -5.27 -11.47 19.30
N GLU A 7 -5.55 -10.27 19.80
CA GLU A 7 -6.27 -9.23 19.09
C GLU A 7 -5.51 -8.97 17.78
N ASN A 8 -6.18 -9.15 16.65
CA ASN A 8 -5.61 -8.81 15.34
C ASN A 8 -5.59 -7.28 15.20
N LEU A 9 -4.50 -6.65 15.64
CA LEU A 9 -4.32 -5.20 15.54
C LEU A 9 -4.01 -4.81 14.09
N LEU A 10 -4.81 -3.87 13.56
CA LEU A 10 -4.59 -3.25 12.26
C LEU A 10 -3.97 -1.87 12.44
N TYR A 11 -2.82 -1.64 11.78
CA TYR A 11 -2.13 -0.35 11.76
C TYR A 11 -2.27 0.30 10.39
N ILE A 12 -2.68 1.57 10.37
CA ILE A 12 -2.85 2.35 9.14
C ILE A 12 -1.75 3.42 9.08
N ILE A 13 -0.98 3.43 8.00
CA ILE A 13 0.06 4.42 7.73
C ILE A 13 -0.47 5.40 6.69
N THR A 14 -0.60 6.68 7.07
CA THR A 14 -1.06 7.76 6.18
C THR A 14 0.03 8.80 5.97
N GLY A 15 -0.06 9.57 4.89
CA GLY A 15 0.93 10.58 4.52
C GLY A 15 0.85 10.94 3.04
N GLY A 16 1.31 12.14 2.68
CA GLY A 16 1.29 12.65 1.30
C GLY A 16 2.10 11.80 0.31
N PRO A 17 1.99 12.08 -1.00
CA PRO A 17 2.87 11.50 -2.02
C PRO A 17 4.34 11.72 -1.64
N GLY A 18 5.18 10.68 -1.75
CA GLY A 18 6.61 10.78 -1.41
C GLY A 18 6.95 10.67 0.09
N ALA A 19 5.98 10.57 1.00
CA ALA A 19 6.23 10.48 2.46
C ALA A 19 6.90 9.17 2.95
N GLY A 20 7.35 8.29 2.04
CA GLY A 20 8.05 7.05 2.41
C GLY A 20 7.16 5.91 2.94
N LYS A 21 5.83 6.02 2.86
CA LYS A 21 4.88 4.98 3.33
C LYS A 21 5.21 3.58 2.80
N THR A 22 5.46 3.47 1.50
CA THR A 22 5.83 2.20 0.86
C THR A 22 7.11 1.61 1.44
N SER A 23 8.11 2.44 1.75
CA SER A 23 9.37 1.99 2.37
C SER A 23 9.13 1.40 3.76
N VAL A 24 8.26 2.03 4.57
CA VAL A 24 7.91 1.53 5.89
C VAL A 24 7.17 0.19 5.80
N VAL A 25 6.18 0.07 4.91
CA VAL A 25 5.43 -1.18 4.70
C VAL A 25 6.37 -2.30 4.23
N ASN A 26 7.27 -2.02 3.30
CA ASN A 26 8.24 -3.01 2.81
C ASN A 26 9.18 -3.48 3.92
N GLU A 27 9.69 -2.56 4.74
CA GLU A 27 10.58 -2.90 5.87
C GLU A 27 9.85 -3.74 6.93
N LEU A 28 8.58 -3.42 7.24
CA LEU A 28 7.74 -4.25 8.11
C LEU A 28 7.54 -5.66 7.54
N SER A 29 7.33 -5.77 6.23
CA SER A 29 7.23 -7.06 5.53
C SER A 29 8.52 -7.88 5.67
N VAL A 30 9.68 -7.26 5.43
CA VAL A 30 11.01 -7.89 5.58
C VAL A 30 11.25 -8.37 7.01
N ARG A 31 10.73 -7.64 8.01
CA ARG A 31 10.79 -8.02 9.44
C ARG A 31 9.80 -9.11 9.85
N GLY A 32 8.98 -9.62 8.92
CA GLY A 32 8.04 -10.72 9.16
C GLY A 32 6.64 -10.31 9.60
N TYR A 33 6.30 -9.01 9.55
CA TYR A 33 4.93 -8.57 9.83
C TYR A 33 4.02 -8.83 8.62
N LYS A 34 2.75 -9.14 8.89
CA LYS A 34 1.73 -9.22 7.85
C LYS A 34 1.43 -7.82 7.33
N THR A 35 1.76 -7.58 6.07
CA THR A 35 1.58 -6.29 5.41
C THR A 35 0.70 -6.42 4.17
N ILE A 36 -0.02 -5.35 3.85
CA ILE A 36 -0.76 -5.23 2.59
C ILE A 36 0.02 -4.22 1.72
N PRO A 37 0.47 -4.60 0.51
CA PRO A 37 1.13 -3.67 -0.38
C PRO A 37 0.18 -2.53 -0.80
N GLU A 38 0.75 -1.38 -1.12
CA GLU A 38 -0.01 -0.19 -1.52
C GLU A 38 -0.66 -0.42 -2.91
N ALA A 39 -1.93 -0.81 -2.95
CA ALA A 39 -2.68 -1.15 -4.17
C ALA A 39 -2.61 -0.05 -5.24
N ALA A 40 -2.69 1.22 -4.82
CA ALA A 40 -2.49 2.41 -5.65
C ALA A 40 -1.21 2.34 -6.50
N ARG A 41 -0.11 1.80 -5.95
CA ARG A 41 1.17 1.73 -6.64
C ARG A 41 1.22 0.61 -7.69
N GLU A 42 0.50 -0.49 -7.47
CA GLU A 42 0.37 -1.54 -8.48
C GLU A 42 -0.44 -1.06 -9.68
N ILE A 43 -1.57 -0.38 -9.45
CA ILE A 43 -2.38 0.22 -10.52
C ILE A 43 -1.52 1.20 -11.33
N ILE A 44 -0.81 2.13 -10.66
CA ILE A 44 0.06 3.10 -11.34
C ILE A 44 1.12 2.40 -12.20
N ARG A 45 1.81 1.38 -11.66
CA ARG A 45 2.84 0.64 -12.41
C ARG A 45 2.25 -0.04 -13.63
N ASN A 46 1.17 -0.79 -13.45
CA ASN A 46 0.51 -1.50 -14.55
C ASN A 46 0.04 -0.54 -15.65
N GLN A 47 -0.51 0.62 -15.29
CA GLN A 47 -0.99 1.61 -16.25
C GLN A 47 0.17 2.30 -16.98
N ILE A 48 1.30 2.56 -16.32
CA ILE A 48 2.52 3.03 -16.99
C ILE A 48 3.03 1.97 -17.98
N ASP A 49 3.14 0.72 -17.53
CA ASP A 49 3.71 -0.38 -18.32
C ASP A 49 2.84 -0.74 -19.54
N THR A 50 1.53 -0.60 -19.41
CA THR A 50 0.56 -0.87 -20.49
C THR A 50 0.18 0.36 -21.32
N GLY A 51 0.68 1.56 -20.96
CA GLY A 51 0.32 2.81 -21.61
C GLY A 51 -1.13 3.25 -21.37
N GLY A 52 -1.77 2.74 -20.31
CA GLY A 52 -3.16 3.02 -19.96
C GLY A 52 -3.40 4.43 -19.38
N ASP A 53 -4.68 4.71 -19.13
CA ASP A 53 -5.15 6.05 -18.75
C ASP A 53 -5.47 6.19 -17.25
N ALA A 54 -5.60 5.08 -16.52
CA ALA A 54 -5.98 5.05 -15.11
C ALA A 54 -4.83 5.47 -14.18
N LEU A 55 -4.33 6.69 -14.38
CA LEU A 55 -3.31 7.31 -13.55
C LEU A 55 -3.92 8.51 -12.82
N PRO A 56 -3.53 8.76 -11.56
CA PRO A 56 -4.14 9.83 -10.77
C PRO A 56 -3.90 11.24 -11.33
N TRP A 57 -2.91 11.41 -12.22
CA TRP A 57 -2.63 12.65 -12.95
C TRP A 57 -3.19 12.68 -14.38
N LYS A 58 -3.68 11.56 -14.92
CA LYS A 58 -4.16 11.44 -16.31
C LYS A 58 -5.68 11.32 -16.36
N ASN A 59 -6.23 10.25 -15.78
CA ASN A 59 -7.67 10.05 -15.66
C ASN A 59 -8.00 9.45 -14.30
N LYS A 60 -8.47 10.30 -13.40
CA LYS A 60 -8.82 9.93 -12.03
C LYS A 60 -10.10 9.08 -11.96
N GLU A 61 -11.00 9.19 -12.93
CA GLU A 61 -12.24 8.38 -12.97
C GLU A 61 -11.96 6.91 -13.28
N LEU A 62 -10.89 6.64 -14.05
CA LEU A 62 -10.46 5.28 -14.35
C LEU A 62 -9.56 4.68 -13.26
N TYR A 63 -9.12 5.48 -12.28
CA TYR A 63 -8.18 5.08 -11.22
C TYR A 63 -8.92 4.48 -10.02
N THR A 64 -9.24 3.18 -10.08
CA THR A 64 -9.82 2.39 -8.98
C THR A 64 -9.41 0.93 -9.01
#